data_AF-A0A2E5M7K8-F1
#
_entry.id   AF-A0A2E5M7K8-F1
#
_cell.length_a   1.000
_cell.length_b   1.000
_cell.length_c   1.000
_cell.angle_alpha   90.00
_cell.angle_beta   90.00
_cell.angle_gamma   90.00
#
_symmetry.space_group_name_H-M   'P 1'
#
loop_
_entity.id
_entity.type
_entity.pdbx_description
1 polymer ?
#
loop_
_entity_poly.entity_id
_entity_poly.type
_entity_poly.pdbx_seq_one_letter_code
_entity_poly.pdbx_strand_id
1 'polypeptide(L)'
;MRQIIGALLIVCAGVARAADTPTPGLYSVYLEMESSLPIPVAPQTVTQCYTEEHFDQDPAKIVALQDGSGDDCEVISYSMGDGVMAMQMVCQTGAGEMAMVSEGTYDDDSFAFVSRMEIQAQGMTMEMTANNRGTRVGDCEG
;
A
#
# COMPACT_ATOMS: atom_id res chain seq x y z
N MET A 1 -54.40 -4.37 33.31
CA MET A 1 -54.65 -5.56 32.46
C MET A 1 -54.70 -5.11 31.00
N ARG A 2 -54.02 -5.84 30.08
CA ARG A 2 -53.78 -5.58 28.63
C ARG A 2 -52.78 -4.45 28.33
N GLN A 3 -51.47 -4.69 28.11
CA GLN A 3 -50.76 -5.43 27.04
C GLN A 3 -51.24 -5.08 25.62
N ILE A 4 -50.32 -4.56 24.78
CA ILE A 4 -50.05 -4.96 23.39
C ILE A 4 -48.79 -4.20 22.86
N ILE A 5 -47.73 -4.98 22.55
CA ILE A 5 -46.93 -5.04 21.29
C ILE A 5 -46.42 -3.67 20.75
N GLY A 6 -45.12 -3.38 20.62
CA GLY A 6 -44.01 -4.22 20.17
C GLY A 6 -43.53 -3.73 18.81
N ALA A 7 -42.40 -3.04 18.75
CA ALA A 7 -41.64 -2.78 17.52
C ALA A 7 -40.19 -2.48 17.89
N LEU A 8 -39.43 -3.53 18.17
CA LEU A 8 -37.98 -3.47 18.31
C LEU A 8 -37.41 -3.38 16.88
N LEU A 9 -37.12 -2.16 16.42
CA LEU A 9 -36.36 -1.90 15.21
C LEU A 9 -34.92 -2.37 15.43
N ILE A 10 -34.63 -3.60 15.01
CA ILE A 10 -33.26 -4.11 14.90
C ILE A 10 -32.63 -3.41 13.70
N VAL A 11 -31.83 -2.38 13.98
CA VAL A 11 -30.90 -1.78 13.02
C VAL A 11 -29.79 -2.80 12.79
N CYS A 12 -29.86 -3.55 11.69
CA CYS A 12 -28.70 -4.24 11.15
C CYS A 12 -27.78 -3.18 10.54
N ALA A 13 -26.98 -2.51 11.38
CA ALA A 13 -25.77 -1.87 10.91
C ALA A 13 -24.86 -3.01 10.42
N GLY A 14 -24.86 -3.24 9.11
CA GLY A 14 -23.86 -4.08 8.48
C GLY A 14 -22.51 -3.48 8.83
N VAL A 15 -21.81 -4.13 9.76
CA VAL A 15 -20.42 -3.84 10.05
C VAL A 15 -19.70 -4.28 8.79
N ALA A 16 -19.43 -3.35 7.87
CA ALA A 16 -18.42 -3.55 6.85
C ALA A 16 -17.13 -3.77 7.64
N ARG A 17 -16.77 -5.03 7.86
CA ARG A 17 -15.46 -5.38 8.39
C ARG A 17 -14.54 -5.05 7.25
N ALA A 18 -13.79 -3.97 7.39
CA ALA A 18 -12.70 -3.73 6.47
C ALA A 18 -11.74 -4.92 6.59
N ALA A 19 -11.25 -5.40 5.45
CA ALA A 19 -10.37 -6.55 5.39
C ALA A 19 -9.16 -6.32 6.30
N ASP A 20 -8.70 -7.36 7.00
CA ASP A 20 -7.47 -7.27 7.77
C ASP A 20 -6.27 -7.11 6.80
N THR A 21 -6.32 -7.77 5.64
CA THR A 21 -5.38 -7.64 4.51
C THR A 21 -6.11 -7.86 3.17
N PRO A 22 -5.56 -7.39 2.03
CA PRO A 22 -6.11 -7.72 0.70
C PRO A 22 -6.04 -9.23 0.40
N THR A 23 -6.96 -9.72 -0.43
CA THR A 23 -7.01 -11.14 -0.84
C THR A 23 -5.82 -11.47 -1.74
N PRO A 24 -5.02 -12.52 -1.45
CA PRO A 24 -3.97 -13.00 -2.34
C PRO A 24 -4.46 -13.31 -3.75
N GLY A 25 -3.62 -13.07 -4.75
CA GLY A 25 -3.93 -13.33 -6.15
C GLY A 25 -3.14 -12.50 -7.14
N LEU A 26 -3.57 -12.57 -8.40
CA LEU A 26 -3.04 -11.78 -9.49
C LEU A 26 -3.71 -10.41 -9.49
N TYR A 27 -2.93 -9.34 -9.47
CA TYR A 27 -3.43 -7.96 -9.48
C TYR A 27 -2.97 -7.23 -10.74
N SER A 28 -3.87 -6.45 -11.32
CA SER A 28 -3.54 -5.39 -12.28
C SER A 28 -3.24 -4.12 -11.49
N VAL A 29 -2.00 -3.65 -11.56
CA VAL A 29 -1.47 -2.52 -10.81
C VAL A 29 -1.20 -1.38 -11.76
N TYR A 30 -1.89 -0.26 -11.57
CA TYR A 30 -1.65 1.00 -12.24
C TYR A 30 -0.68 1.84 -11.39
N LEU A 31 0.40 2.32 -12.03
CA LEU A 31 1.41 3.16 -11.42
C LEU A 31 1.51 4.49 -12.19
N GLU A 32 1.46 5.58 -11.45
CA GLU A 32 1.65 6.93 -11.94
C GLU A 32 2.65 7.64 -11.03
N MET A 33 3.74 8.15 -11.60
CA MET A 33 4.80 8.80 -10.84
C MET A 33 4.97 10.25 -11.26
N GLU A 34 5.11 11.11 -10.27
CA GLU A 34 5.47 12.51 -10.41
C GLU A 34 6.83 12.74 -9.75
N SER A 35 7.69 13.54 -10.37
CA SER A 35 8.99 13.90 -9.80
C SER A 35 9.22 15.41 -9.89
N SER A 36 10.00 15.96 -8.95
CA SER A 36 10.42 17.38 -9.00
C SER A 36 11.33 17.72 -10.19
N LEU A 37 11.92 16.71 -10.83
CA LEU A 37 12.70 16.84 -12.05
C LEU A 37 11.80 16.76 -13.30
N PRO A 38 12.12 17.48 -14.39
CA PRO A 38 11.35 17.45 -15.64
C PRO A 38 11.66 16.19 -16.47
N ILE A 39 11.44 15.01 -15.87
CA ILE A 39 11.62 13.71 -16.53
C ILE A 39 10.24 13.21 -16.94
N PRO A 40 9.99 12.96 -18.24
CA PRO A 40 8.73 12.38 -18.66
C PRO A 40 8.65 10.92 -18.21
N VAL A 41 7.76 10.64 -17.25
CA VAL A 41 7.41 9.29 -16.83
C VAL A 41 6.00 8.99 -17.29
N ALA A 42 5.84 8.03 -18.21
CA ALA A 42 4.53 7.60 -18.64
C ALA A 42 3.90 6.70 -17.57
N PRO A 43 2.61 6.90 -17.21
CA PRO A 43 1.90 5.94 -16.37
C PRO A 43 1.86 4.56 -17.05
N GLN A 44 1.89 3.52 -16.23
CA GLN A 44 1.92 2.15 -16.72
C GLN A 44 1.00 1.25 -15.91
N THR A 45 0.57 0.16 -16.52
CA THR A 45 -0.17 -0.91 -15.86
C THR A 45 0.64 -2.19 -15.98
N VAL A 46 0.90 -2.83 -14.85
CA VAL A 46 1.61 -4.09 -14.77
C VAL A 46 0.76 -5.11 -14.04
N THR A 47 0.92 -6.38 -14.37
CA THR A 47 0.26 -7.46 -13.64
C THR A 47 1.27 -8.10 -12.70
N GLN A 48 0.92 -8.21 -11.42
CA GLN A 48 1.79 -8.77 -10.39
C GLN A 48 1.03 -9.76 -9.52
N CYS A 49 1.67 -10.89 -9.21
CA CYS A 49 1.16 -11.85 -8.24
C CYS A 49 1.52 -11.40 -6.83
N TYR A 50 0.50 -11.32 -5.96
CA TYR A 50 0.66 -11.06 -4.53
C TYR A 50 0.20 -12.28 -3.73
N THR A 51 1.08 -12.79 -2.88
CA THR A 51 0.80 -13.89 -1.94
C THR A 51 0.52 -13.34 -0.54
N GLU A 52 0.04 -14.17 0.39
CA GLU A 52 -0.14 -13.78 1.81
C GLU A 52 1.14 -13.17 2.40
N GLU A 53 2.30 -13.72 2.04
CA GLU A 53 3.60 -13.21 2.47
C GLU A 53 3.84 -11.74 2.05
N HIS A 54 3.27 -11.29 0.94
CA HIS A 54 3.39 -9.90 0.51
C HIS A 54 2.49 -8.94 1.30
N PHE A 55 1.51 -9.44 2.07
CA PHE A 55 0.62 -8.61 2.89
C PHE A 55 0.91 -8.76 4.39
N ASP A 56 1.43 -9.92 4.80
CA ASP A 56 1.68 -10.26 6.20
C ASP A 56 3.12 -9.95 6.66
N GLN A 57 4.05 -9.65 5.74
CA GLN A 57 5.44 -9.39 6.11
C GLN A 57 5.72 -7.97 6.60
N ASP A 58 6.75 -7.89 7.44
CA ASP A 58 7.47 -6.65 7.76
C ASP A 58 7.77 -5.88 6.45
N PRO A 59 7.26 -4.64 6.29
CA PRO A 59 7.46 -3.86 5.08
C PRO A 59 8.95 -3.67 4.72
N ALA A 60 9.85 -3.71 5.71
CA ALA A 60 11.29 -3.69 5.50
C ALA A 60 11.73 -4.82 4.55
N LYS A 61 11.14 -6.01 4.71
CA LYS A 61 11.46 -7.20 3.89
C LYS A 61 10.90 -7.07 2.48
N ILE A 62 9.69 -6.53 2.33
CA ILE A 62 9.06 -6.33 1.03
C ILE A 62 9.85 -5.30 0.20
N VAL A 63 10.31 -4.21 0.82
CA VAL A 63 11.14 -3.22 0.12
C VAL A 63 12.53 -3.76 -0.20
N ALA A 64 13.15 -4.50 0.73
CA ALA A 64 14.43 -5.18 0.47
C ALA A 64 14.35 -6.20 -0.69
N LEU A 65 13.20 -6.89 -0.85
CA LEU A 65 12.96 -7.85 -1.93
C LEU A 65 12.70 -7.19 -3.29
N GLN A 66 12.05 -6.01 -3.32
CA GLN A 66 11.68 -5.33 -4.57
C GLN A 66 12.82 -4.48 -5.16
N ASP A 67 13.59 -3.78 -4.34
CA ASP A 67 14.63 -2.86 -4.84
C ASP A 67 16.03 -3.48 -4.91
N GLY A 68 16.21 -4.70 -4.39
CA GLY A 68 17.53 -5.33 -4.27
C GLY A 68 18.49 -4.60 -3.31
N SER A 69 17.99 -3.58 -2.60
CA SER A 69 18.69 -2.73 -1.63
C SER A 69 18.89 -3.41 -0.28
N GLY A 70 19.09 -4.73 -0.29
CA GLY A 70 19.21 -5.56 0.90
C GLY A 70 20.06 -4.89 1.98
N ASP A 71 19.44 -4.76 3.16
CA ASP A 71 20.05 -4.56 4.47
C ASP A 71 20.06 -3.14 5.09
N ASP A 72 19.78 -2.05 4.36
CA ASP A 72 19.90 -0.67 4.92
C ASP A 72 18.58 0.15 4.95
N CYS A 73 17.42 -0.48 5.11
CA CYS A 73 16.14 0.22 5.33
C CYS A 73 15.64 0.08 6.77
N GLU A 74 15.44 1.19 7.47
CA GLU A 74 14.80 1.29 8.78
C GLU A 74 13.32 1.64 8.63
N VAL A 75 12.43 0.77 9.12
CA VAL A 75 10.99 1.07 9.21
C VAL A 75 10.73 1.86 10.49
N ILE A 76 10.29 3.11 10.33
CA ILE A 76 10.00 4.03 11.43
C ILE A 76 8.60 3.75 12.01
N SER A 77 7.62 3.53 11.12
CA SER A 77 6.26 3.17 11.53
C SER A 77 5.58 2.35 10.45
N TYR A 78 4.77 1.39 10.87
CA TYR A 78 3.90 0.65 9.98
C TYR A 78 2.58 0.33 10.67
N SER A 79 1.48 0.53 9.96
CA SER A 79 0.17 0.06 10.35
C SER A 79 -0.59 -0.38 9.11
N MET A 80 -1.15 -1.58 9.19
CA MET A 80 -2.11 -2.10 8.24
C MET A 80 -3.24 -2.74 9.05
N GLY A 81 -4.47 -2.38 8.73
CA GLY A 81 -5.65 -2.87 9.41
C GLY A 81 -6.84 -1.96 9.13
N ASP A 82 -8.05 -2.49 9.32
CA ASP A 82 -9.29 -1.75 9.12
C ASP A 82 -9.38 -1.06 7.73
N GLY A 83 -8.78 -1.67 6.70
CA GLY A 83 -8.78 -1.16 5.32
C GLY A 83 -7.90 0.07 5.08
N VAL A 84 -6.98 0.37 6.01
CA VAL A 84 -6.04 1.49 5.91
C VAL A 84 -4.61 0.98 6.05
N MET A 85 -3.72 1.49 5.20
CA MET A 85 -2.29 1.28 5.29
C MET A 85 -1.57 2.61 5.49
N ALA A 86 -0.62 2.64 6.42
CA ALA A 86 0.32 3.73 6.59
C ALA A 86 1.71 3.18 6.92
N MET A 87 2.73 3.71 6.26
CA MET A 87 4.11 3.28 6.41
C MET A 87 5.05 4.49 6.34
N GLN A 88 6.07 4.49 7.19
CA GLN A 88 7.19 5.42 7.12
C GLN A 88 8.48 4.63 7.25
N MET A 89 9.44 4.93 6.39
CA MET A 89 10.73 4.26 6.39
C MET A 89 11.83 5.17 5.85
N VAL A 90 13.07 4.85 6.23
CA VAL A 90 14.28 5.50 5.74
C VAL A 90 15.23 4.43 5.24
N CYS A 91 15.72 4.57 4.02
CA CYS A 91 16.71 3.67 3.42
C CYS A 91 18.00 4.40 3.14
N GLN A 92 19.14 3.77 3.44
CA GLN A 92 20.41 4.17 2.83
C GLN A 92 20.58 3.41 1.52
N THR A 93 20.76 4.16 0.44
CA THR A 93 20.97 3.59 -0.89
C THR A 93 22.31 4.04 -1.44
N GLY A 94 22.82 3.37 -2.48
CA GLY A 94 24.04 3.81 -3.16
C GLY A 94 23.93 5.23 -3.75
N ALA A 95 22.71 5.75 -3.94
CA ALA A 95 22.47 7.12 -4.39
C ALA A 95 22.44 8.15 -3.25
N GLY A 96 22.22 7.73 -2.00
CA GLY A 96 22.05 8.59 -0.84
C GLY A 96 20.94 8.11 0.09
N GLU A 97 20.56 8.94 1.06
CA GLU A 97 19.46 8.67 1.98
C GLU A 97 18.11 8.86 1.27
N MET A 98 17.20 7.93 1.49
CA MET A 98 15.84 7.94 0.96
C MET A 98 14.85 7.86 2.11
N ALA A 99 14.03 8.89 2.29
CA ALA A 99 12.87 8.83 3.18
C ALA A 99 11.61 8.53 2.37
N MET A 100 10.77 7.63 2.86
CA MET A 100 9.50 7.26 2.23
C MET A 100 8.36 7.29 3.23
N VAL A 101 7.25 7.92 2.82
CA VAL A 101 5.96 7.91 3.53
C VAL A 101 4.91 7.37 2.57
N SER A 102 4.28 6.24 2.90
CA SER A 102 3.18 5.67 2.13
C SER A 102 1.90 5.67 2.96
N GLU A 103 0.79 6.01 2.32
CA GLU A 103 -0.54 5.99 2.93
C GLU A 103 -1.59 5.54 1.92
N GLY A 104 -2.68 4.95 2.39
CA GLY A 104 -3.87 4.77 1.57
C GLY A 104 -4.79 3.70 2.12
N THR A 105 -5.60 3.13 1.23
CA THR A 105 -6.71 2.25 1.59
C THR A 105 -6.68 0.97 0.79
N TYR A 106 -7.26 -0.07 1.36
CA TYR A 106 -7.47 -1.34 0.68
C TYR A 106 -8.80 -1.97 1.10
N ASP A 107 -9.30 -2.85 0.24
CA ASP A 107 -10.37 -3.79 0.54
C ASP A 107 -9.93 -5.20 0.13
N ASP A 108 -10.88 -6.13 0.07
CA ASP A 108 -10.61 -7.53 -0.25
C ASP A 108 -9.95 -7.71 -1.63
N ASP A 109 -10.28 -6.88 -2.64
CA ASP A 109 -9.88 -7.11 -4.04
C ASP A 109 -9.17 -5.91 -4.66
N SER A 110 -8.94 -4.82 -3.92
CA SER A 110 -8.34 -3.60 -4.43
C SER A 110 -7.54 -2.83 -3.40
N PHE A 111 -6.61 -2.01 -3.89
CA PHE A 111 -5.87 -1.08 -3.06
C PHE A 111 -5.58 0.22 -3.81
N ALA A 112 -5.44 1.31 -3.06
CA ALA A 112 -5.02 2.60 -3.55
C ALA A 112 -4.06 3.24 -2.56
N PHE A 113 -2.80 3.41 -2.96
CA PHE A 113 -1.73 3.93 -2.11
C PHE A 113 -1.05 5.12 -2.77
N VAL A 114 -0.66 6.10 -1.95
CA VAL A 114 0.17 7.23 -2.32
C VAL A 114 1.46 7.15 -1.54
N SER A 115 2.59 7.09 -2.24
CA SER A 115 3.92 7.06 -1.66
C SER A 115 4.65 8.35 -1.99
N ARG A 116 5.06 9.11 -0.97
CA ARG A 116 5.92 10.29 -1.10
C ARG A 116 7.34 9.89 -0.71
N MET A 117 8.29 10.20 -1.57
CA MET A 117 9.69 9.84 -1.40
C MET A 117 10.55 11.10 -1.50
N GLU A 118 11.52 11.20 -0.61
CA GLU A 118 12.57 12.22 -0.64
C GLU A 118 13.92 11.52 -0.74
N ILE A 119 14.70 11.83 -1.77
CA ILE A 119 16.03 11.27 -1.99
C ILE A 119 17.05 12.39 -1.87
N GLN A 120 17.94 12.29 -0.90
CA GLN A 120 19.04 13.22 -0.68
C GLN A 120 20.33 12.65 -1.25
N ALA A 121 20.75 13.17 -2.41
CA ALA A 121 21.90 12.68 -3.17
C ALA A 121 22.80 13.84 -3.60
N GLN A 122 24.10 13.76 -3.30
CA GLN A 122 25.12 14.72 -3.78
C GLN A 122 24.78 16.21 -3.49
N GLY A 123 24.13 16.48 -2.36
CA GLY A 123 23.70 17.84 -1.96
C GLY A 123 22.46 18.36 -2.69
N MET A 124 21.74 17.49 -3.42
CA MET A 124 20.45 17.77 -4.03
C MET A 124 19.35 16.94 -3.34
N THR A 125 18.16 17.52 -3.23
CA THR A 125 16.96 16.82 -2.78
C THR A 125 16.05 16.58 -3.98
N MET A 126 15.69 15.32 -4.22
CA MET A 126 14.72 14.92 -5.24
C MET A 126 13.45 14.46 -4.53
N GLU A 127 12.30 14.97 -4.95
CA GLU A 127 11.00 14.59 -4.42
C GLU A 127 10.26 13.78 -5.49
N MET A 128 9.67 12.67 -5.08
CA MET A 128 8.86 11.82 -5.95
C MET A 128 7.54 11.48 -5.25
N THR A 129 6.46 11.47 -6.02
CA THR A 129 5.16 10.97 -5.56
C THR A 129 4.71 9.85 -6.49
N ALA A 130 4.46 8.66 -5.94
CA ALA A 130 3.93 7.52 -6.67
C ALA A 130 2.48 7.25 -6.24
N ASN A 131 1.57 7.25 -7.21
CA ASN A 131 0.19 6.85 -7.05
C ASN A 131 0.02 5.42 -7.58
N ASN A 132 -0.38 4.52 -6.71
CA ASN A 132 -0.52 3.10 -7.01
C ASN A 132 -1.98 2.69 -6.82
N ARG A 133 -2.56 2.01 -7.81
CA ARG A 133 -3.91 1.44 -7.73
C ARG A 133 -3.88 -0.01 -8.19
N GLY A 134 -4.24 -0.94 -7.33
CA GLY A 134 -4.31 -2.37 -7.63
C GLY A 134 -5.74 -2.86 -7.67
N THR A 135 -6.04 -3.77 -8.59
CA THR A 135 -7.29 -4.54 -8.60
C THR A 135 -7.00 -5.99 -8.91
N ARG A 136 -7.54 -6.90 -8.09
CA ARG A 136 -7.42 -8.34 -8.27
C ARG A 136 -8.12 -8.75 -9.57
N VAL A 137 -7.40 -9.45 -10.43
CA VAL A 137 -7.88 -9.94 -11.73
C VAL A 137 -7.97 -11.46 -11.81
N GLY A 138 -7.52 -12.17 -10.78
CA GLY A 138 -7.65 -13.62 -10.70
C GLY A 138 -6.70 -14.24 -9.69
N ASP A 139 -6.51 -15.55 -9.80
CA ASP A 139 -5.49 -16.29 -9.06
C ASP A 139 -4.14 -16.17 -9.77
N CYS A 140 -3.04 -16.30 -9.04
CA CYS A 140 -1.72 -16.34 -9.66
C CYS A 140 -1.55 -17.60 -10.51
N GLU A 141 -0.97 -17.45 -11.70
CA GLU A 141 -0.54 -18.58 -12.52
C GLU A 141 0.80 -19.12 -11.98
N GLY A 142 0.90 -20.44 -11.81
CA GLY A 142 2.08 -21.13 -11.29
C GLY A 142 2.96 -21.75 -12.37
#